data_AF-A0AAW2M5R3-F1
#
_entry.id   AF-A0AAW2M5R3-F1
#
_cell.length_a   1.000
_cell.length_b   1.000
_cell.length_c   1.000
_cell.angle_alpha   90.00
_cell.angle_beta   90.00
_cell.angle_gamma   90.00
#
_symmetry.space_group_name_H-M   'P 1'
#
loop_
_entity.id
_entity.type
_entity.pdbx_description
1 polymer ?
#
loop_
_entity_poly.entity_id
_entity_poly.type
_entity_poly.pdbx_seq_one_letter_code
_entity_poly.pdbx_strand_id
1 'polypeptide(L)'
;MDLPVMDVSGSLDPYVEVKVGNYKGVTKHFEKNQSPVWDRVFAFSKERLQSSLIEITVKDKDISKDDFVGKITFEVSEVPQRVPPDSPLAPQWFKLVTRKESYSRKGTLCLQLDGDTS
;
A
#
# COMPACT_ATOMS: atom_id res chain seq x y z
N MET A 1 -42.64 6.55 1.39
CA MET A 1 -41.32 7.19 1.52
C MET A 1 -40.43 6.19 2.22
N ASP A 2 -39.72 5.37 1.46
CA ASP A 2 -38.70 4.46 1.99
C ASP A 2 -37.43 4.74 1.20
N LEU A 3 -36.39 5.18 1.90
CA LEU A 3 -35.09 5.47 1.33
C LEU A 3 -34.48 4.15 0.83
N PRO A 4 -33.85 4.12 -0.37
CA PRO A 4 -33.17 2.93 -0.84
C PRO A 4 -32.09 2.57 0.18
N VAL A 5 -32.06 1.29 0.55
CA VAL A 5 -31.14 0.65 1.50
C VAL A 5 -29.70 1.11 1.24
N MET A 6 -29.31 2.19 1.88
CA MET A 6 -27.94 2.55 2.17
C MET A 6 -27.77 2.28 3.65
N ASP A 7 -27.61 1.02 4.04
CA ASP A 7 -26.99 0.72 5.32
C ASP A 7 -26.64 -0.76 5.47
N VAL A 8 -25.65 -1.04 6.33
CA VAL A 8 -25.41 -2.34 6.99
C VAL A 8 -24.47 -3.38 6.34
N SER A 9 -23.27 -3.00 5.88
CA SER A 9 -22.04 -3.76 6.19
C SER A 9 -20.80 -2.95 5.83
N GLY A 10 -20.61 -1.82 6.52
CA GLY A 10 -19.41 -0.97 6.45
C GLY A 10 -18.18 -1.67 7.02
N SER A 11 -17.73 -2.73 6.38
CA SER A 11 -16.46 -3.40 6.65
C SER A 11 -15.42 -2.80 5.72
N LEU A 12 -14.62 -1.87 6.23
CA LEU A 12 -13.38 -1.52 5.57
C LEU A 12 -12.46 -2.72 5.74
N ASP A 13 -12.19 -3.42 4.65
CA ASP A 13 -11.29 -4.56 4.55
C ASP A 13 -10.04 -4.19 3.75
N PRO A 14 -9.24 -3.22 4.23
CA PRO A 14 -8.13 -2.68 3.48
C PRO A 14 -7.03 -3.73 3.31
N TYR A 15 -6.49 -3.77 2.11
CA TYR A 15 -5.30 -4.54 1.76
C TYR A 15 -4.38 -3.73 0.87
N VAL A 16 -3.10 -4.10 0.87
CA VAL A 16 -2.06 -3.44 0.08
C VAL A 16 -1.58 -4.40 -0.98
N GLU A 17 -1.54 -3.92 -2.21
CA GLU A 17 -0.97 -4.59 -3.36
C GLU A 17 0.32 -3.85 -3.76
N VAL A 18 1.45 -4.55 -3.70
CA VAL A 18 2.76 -4.06 -4.12
C VAL A 18 3.10 -4.69 -5.47
N LYS A 19 3.43 -3.88 -6.47
CA LYS A 19 3.79 -4.34 -7.81
C LYS A 19 5.11 -3.71 -8.22
N VAL A 20 6.04 -4.50 -8.70
CA VAL A 20 7.35 -4.04 -9.17
C VAL A 20 7.70 -4.78 -10.46
N GLY A 21 7.53 -4.10 -11.60
CA GLY A 21 7.64 -4.74 -12.93
C GLY A 21 6.70 -5.92 -13.08
N ASN A 22 7.26 -7.13 -13.21
CA ASN A 22 6.54 -8.40 -13.32
C ASN A 22 6.20 -9.04 -11.96
N TYR A 23 6.72 -8.52 -10.85
CA TYR A 23 6.42 -9.03 -9.51
C TYR A 23 5.19 -8.36 -8.95
N LYS A 24 4.36 -9.15 -8.27
CA LYS A 24 3.15 -8.69 -7.59
C LYS A 24 3.03 -9.41 -6.25
N GLY A 25 3.01 -8.64 -5.17
CA GLY A 25 2.74 -9.09 -3.81
C GLY A 25 1.46 -8.44 -3.29
N VAL A 26 0.68 -9.18 -2.49
CA VAL A 26 -0.54 -8.67 -1.87
C VAL A 26 -0.53 -9.02 -0.39
N THR A 27 -0.88 -8.09 0.48
CA THR A 27 -1.01 -8.34 1.91
C THR A 27 -2.32 -9.05 2.25
N LYS A 28 -2.45 -9.54 3.48
CA LYS A 28 -3.75 -10.00 3.97
C LYS A 28 -4.69 -8.80 4.11
N HIS A 29 -5.96 -9.00 3.81
CA HIS A 29 -7.00 -8.03 4.17
C HIS A 29 -7.35 -8.21 5.65
N PHE A 30 -7.79 -7.13 6.30
CA PHE A 30 -8.26 -7.15 7.67
C PHE A 30 -9.74 -6.79 7.73
N GLU A 31 -10.57 -7.71 8.17
CA GLU A 31 -12.02 -7.48 8.22
C GLU A 31 -12.38 -6.38 9.25
N LYS A 32 -13.16 -5.38 8.83
CA LYS A 32 -13.66 -4.27 9.67
C LYS A 32 -12.54 -3.45 10.35
N ASN A 33 -11.38 -3.29 9.72
CA ASN A 33 -10.25 -2.58 10.31
C ASN A 33 -9.90 -1.28 9.57
N GLN A 34 -10.16 -0.13 10.20
CA GLN A 34 -9.85 1.18 9.63
C GLN A 34 -8.38 1.61 9.80
N SER A 35 -7.59 0.89 10.60
CA SER A 35 -6.16 1.13 10.83
C SER A 35 -5.40 -0.19 10.80
N PRO A 36 -5.37 -0.85 9.62
CA PRO A 36 -4.69 -2.13 9.45
C PRO A 36 -3.18 -1.98 9.66
N VAL A 37 -2.60 -2.92 10.40
CA VAL A 37 -1.15 -3.08 10.52
C VAL A 37 -0.80 -4.40 9.85
N TRP A 38 -0.25 -4.33 8.64
CA TRP A 38 0.07 -5.54 7.88
C TRP A 38 1.35 -6.24 8.33
N ASP A 39 2.34 -5.47 8.81
CA ASP A 39 3.67 -5.98 9.19
C ASP A 39 4.23 -6.98 8.15
N ARG A 40 4.13 -6.61 6.87
CA ARG A 40 4.55 -7.44 5.74
C ARG A 40 5.77 -6.83 5.06
N VAL A 41 6.80 -7.64 4.98
CA VAL A 41 8.03 -7.33 4.22
C VAL A 41 7.94 -7.94 2.84
N PHE A 42 8.16 -7.12 1.81
CA PHE A 42 8.31 -7.57 0.44
C PHE A 42 9.74 -7.31 -0.01
N ALA A 43 10.46 -8.38 -0.37
CA ALA A 43 11.81 -8.29 -0.89
C ALA A 43 11.81 -8.59 -2.39
N PHE A 44 12.44 -7.73 -3.17
CA PHE A 44 12.58 -7.88 -4.62
C PHE A 44 14.05 -7.71 -5.01
N SER A 45 14.57 -8.62 -5.84
CA SER A 45 15.94 -8.52 -6.34
C SER A 45 16.02 -7.51 -7.48
N LYS A 46 16.77 -6.40 -7.31
CA LYS A 46 16.91 -5.36 -8.35
C LYS A 46 17.31 -5.93 -9.71
N GLU A 47 18.19 -6.93 -9.73
CA GLU A 47 18.66 -7.60 -10.96
C GLU A 47 17.58 -8.37 -11.73
N ARG A 48 16.52 -8.81 -11.02
CA ARG A 48 15.43 -9.57 -11.63
C ARG A 48 14.23 -8.70 -11.98
N LEU A 49 14.24 -7.43 -11.57
CA LEU A 49 13.16 -6.50 -11.86
C LEU A 49 13.24 -6.01 -13.30
N GLN A 50 12.14 -6.20 -14.05
CA GLN A 50 12.01 -5.62 -15.40
C GLN A 50 11.64 -4.12 -15.36
N SER A 51 11.34 -3.58 -14.18
CA SER A 51 11.01 -2.18 -13.98
C SER A 51 11.56 -1.70 -12.65
N SER A 52 12.09 -0.49 -12.65
CA SER A 52 12.53 0.21 -11.45
C SER A 52 11.39 0.94 -10.74
N LEU A 53 10.13 0.75 -11.15
CA LEU A 53 8.98 1.40 -10.52
C LEU A 53 8.28 0.43 -9.55
N ILE A 54 8.19 0.84 -8.29
CA ILE A 54 7.46 0.19 -7.22
C ILE A 54 6.11 0.88 -7.09
N GLU A 55 5.03 0.19 -7.44
CA GLU A 55 3.66 0.65 -7.27
C GLU A 55 3.03 -0.02 -6.04
N ILE A 56 2.63 0.78 -5.05
CA ILE A 56 1.96 0.33 -3.83
C ILE A 56 0.54 0.86 -3.85
N THR A 57 -0.43 -0.03 -4.03
CA THR A 57 -1.84 0.31 -4.14
C THR A 57 -2.62 -0.21 -2.94
N VAL A 58 -3.32 0.68 -2.25
CA VAL A 58 -4.25 0.34 -1.18
C VAL A 58 -5.65 0.21 -1.78
N LYS A 59 -6.29 -0.93 -1.51
CA LYS A 59 -7.65 -1.24 -1.96
C LYS A 59 -8.47 -1.69 -0.76
N ASP A 60 -9.76 -1.42 -0.83
CA ASP A 60 -10.74 -1.89 0.13
C ASP A 60 -11.42 -3.12 -0.47
N LYS A 61 -11.30 -4.27 0.18
CA LYS A 61 -11.93 -5.49 -0.31
C LYS A 61 -13.42 -5.41 -0.04
N ASP A 62 -14.22 -5.38 -1.11
CA ASP A 62 -15.67 -5.33 -1.01
C ASP A 62 -16.27 -6.61 -1.62
N ILE A 63 -17.48 -6.96 -1.19
CA ILE A 63 -18.21 -8.15 -1.66
C ILE A 63 -18.45 -8.08 -3.18
N SER A 64 -18.64 -6.87 -3.70
CA SER A 64 -19.01 -6.64 -5.11
C SER A 64 -17.79 -6.33 -5.99
N LYS A 65 -17.03 -5.29 -5.62
CA LYS A 65 -15.86 -4.83 -6.37
C LYS A 65 -14.95 -4.05 -5.45
N ASP A 66 -13.68 -4.45 -5.40
CA ASP A 66 -12.67 -3.75 -4.61
C ASP A 66 -12.63 -2.25 -4.93
N ASP A 67 -12.81 -1.42 -3.90
CA ASP A 67 -12.73 0.03 -4.04
C ASP A 67 -11.27 0.48 -3.99
N PHE A 68 -10.91 1.40 -4.88
CA PHE A 68 -9.56 1.94 -4.94
C PHE A 68 -9.44 3.06 -3.90
N VAL A 69 -8.70 2.79 -2.83
CA VAL A 69 -8.47 3.79 -1.77
C VAL A 69 -7.41 4.78 -2.22
N GLY A 70 -6.26 4.30 -2.69
CA GLY A 70 -5.18 5.15 -3.16
C GLY A 70 -3.92 4.38 -3.53
N LYS A 71 -2.93 5.07 -4.08
CA LYS A 71 -1.64 4.47 -4.42
C LYS A 71 -0.47 5.37 -4.11
N ILE A 72 0.70 4.78 -3.94
CA ILE A 72 1.99 5.46 -3.89
C ILE A 72 2.90 4.78 -4.91
N THR A 73 3.73 5.55 -5.57
CA THR A 73 4.71 5.04 -6.53
C THR A 73 6.07 5.55 -6.14
N PHE A 74 7.06 4.66 -6.14
CA PHE A 74 8.45 4.97 -5.84
C PHE A 74 9.34 4.39 -6.93
N GLU A 75 10.45 5.04 -7.22
CA GLU A 75 11.52 4.40 -7.96
C GLU A 75 12.41 3.58 -7.02
N VAL A 76 12.91 2.45 -7.50
CA VAL A 76 13.91 1.61 -6.83
C VAL A 76 15.18 2.40 -6.52
N SER A 77 15.43 3.48 -7.25
CA SER A 77 16.50 4.46 -7.02
C SER A 77 16.22 5.40 -5.83
N GLU A 78 14.94 5.64 -5.50
CA GLU A 78 14.54 6.44 -4.33
C GLU A 78 14.63 5.67 -3.02
N VAL A 79 14.71 4.33 -3.09
CA VAL A 79 14.90 3.49 -1.91
C VAL A 79 16.28 3.78 -1.33
N PRO A 80 16.36 4.39 -0.13
CA PRO A 80 17.64 4.68 0.48
C PRO A 80 18.38 3.37 0.76
N GLN A 81 19.65 3.35 0.38
CA GLN A 81 20.53 2.23 0.65
C GLN A 81 20.87 2.23 2.14
N ARG A 82 20.86 1.05 2.77
CA ARG A 82 21.45 0.92 4.09
C ARG A 82 22.93 1.21 4.01
N VAL A 83 23.35 2.35 4.55
CA VAL A 83 24.76 2.65 4.81
C VAL A 83 25.02 2.42 6.30
N PRO A 84 25.66 1.32 6.71
CA PRO A 84 26.14 1.23 8.09
C PRO A 84 27.21 2.32 8.33
N PRO A 85 27.23 3.01 9.48
CA PRO A 85 26.61 2.66 10.77
C PRO A 85 25.21 3.25 11.01
N ASP A 86 24.60 3.87 10.01
CA ASP A 86 23.36 4.62 10.21
C ASP A 86 22.19 3.72 10.62
N SER A 87 21.46 4.25 11.60
CA SER A 87 20.25 3.74 12.22
C SER A 87 19.31 2.99 11.24
N PRO A 88 18.55 1.98 11.69
CA PRO A 88 17.51 1.36 10.86
C PRO A 88 16.68 2.44 10.16
N LEU A 89 16.52 2.30 8.84
CA LEU A 89 15.74 3.24 8.04
C LEU A 89 14.36 3.38 8.69
N ALA A 90 14.06 4.57 9.20
CA ALA A 90 12.85 4.79 9.97
C ALA A 90 11.63 4.60 9.06
N PRO A 91 10.55 3.96 9.55
CA PRO A 91 9.31 3.89 8.80
C PRO A 91 8.77 5.31 8.59
N GLN A 92 8.46 5.64 7.33
CA GLN A 92 7.99 6.97 6.94
C GLN A 92 6.51 6.92 6.53
N TRP A 93 5.79 8.01 6.81
CA TRP A 93 4.39 8.15 6.44
C TRP A 93 4.25 8.79 5.07
N PHE A 94 3.65 8.07 4.14
CA PHE A 94 3.41 8.51 2.77
C PHE A 94 1.92 8.79 2.55
N LYS A 95 1.60 9.90 1.87
CA LYS A 95 0.22 10.24 1.52
C LYS A 95 -0.20 9.42 0.30
N LEU A 96 -1.37 8.78 0.40
CA LEU A 96 -1.93 8.04 -0.73
C LEU A 96 -2.45 9.02 -1.79
N VAL A 97 -2.10 8.75 -3.05
CA VAL A 97 -2.66 9.46 -4.21
C VAL A 97 -3.98 8.80 -4.60
N THR A 98 -5.08 9.52 -4.43
CA THR A 98 -6.43 9.05 -4.76
C THR A 98 -6.85 9.59 -6.13
N ARG A 99 -7.73 8.87 -6.85
CA ARG A 99 -8.23 9.30 -8.18
C ARG A 99 -9.49 10.17 -8.10
N LYS A 100 -10.13 10.23 -6.93
CA LYS A 100 -11.39 10.92 -6.70
C LYS A 100 -11.23 11.82 -5.49
N GLU A 101 -11.32 13.13 -5.72
CA GLU A 101 -11.27 14.18 -4.69
C GLU A 101 -12.45 14.08 -3.68
N SER A 102 -13.47 13.28 -4.01
CA SER A 102 -14.71 13.10 -3.25
C SER A 102 -14.64 12.07 -2.11
N TYR A 103 -13.61 11.22 -2.03
CA TYR A 103 -13.39 10.40 -0.82
C TYR A 103 -12.58 11.21 0.18
N SER A 104 -13.27 11.78 1.18
CA SER A 104 -12.71 12.56 2.29
C SER A 104 -11.63 11.82 3.13
N ARG A 105 -11.38 10.54 2.85
CA ARG A 105 -10.36 9.73 3.52
C ARG A 105 -8.98 10.01 2.90
N LYS A 106 -8.35 11.10 3.35
CA LYS A 106 -6.92 11.37 3.14
C LYS A 106 -6.10 10.30 3.89
N GLY A 107 -5.92 9.12 3.29
CA GLY A 107 -5.18 8.03 3.90
C GLY A 107 -3.67 8.25 3.84
N THR A 108 -2.97 7.92 4.92
CA THR A 108 -1.51 7.81 4.97
C THR A 108 -1.10 6.36 5.17
N LEU A 109 -0.04 5.93 4.52
CA LEU A 109 0.53 4.60 4.64
C LEU A 109 1.94 4.72 5.21
N CYS A 110 2.20 4.01 6.31
CA CYS A 110 3.53 3.92 6.89
C CYS A 110 4.31 2.83 6.16
N LEU A 111 5.46 3.17 5.57
CA LEU A 111 6.31 2.24 4.85
C LEU A 111 7.76 2.39 5.29
N GLN A 112 8.43 1.27 5.43
CA GLN A 112 9.88 1.21 5.59
C GLN A 112 10.47 0.62 4.32
N LEU A 113 11.23 1.43 3.59
CA LEU A 113 11.95 1.01 2.39
C LEU A 113 13.39 0.73 2.77
N ASP A 114 13.92 -0.39 2.31
CA ASP A 114 15.26 -0.85 2.66
C ASP A 114 15.96 -1.41 1.42
N GLY A 115 17.10 -0.82 1.05
CA GLY A 115 17.97 -1.34 0.01
C GLY A 115 19.10 -2.17 0.61
N ASP A 116 18.97 -3.49 0.56
CA ASP A 116 20.06 -4.41 0.89
C ASP A 116 21.02 -4.52 -0.30
N THR A 117 22.29 -4.18 -0.08
CA THR A 117 23.40 -4.56 -0.96
C THR A 117 24.23 -5.60 -0.23
N SER A 118 23.74 -6.84 -0.22
CA SER A 118 24.59 -8.02 0.00
C SER A 118 25.52 -8.23 -1.19
#